data_AF-A0A1J0VYV7-F1
#
_entry.id   AF-A0A1J0VYV7-F1
#
_cell.length_a   1.000
_cell.length_b   1.000
_cell.length_c   1.000
_cell.angle_alpha   90.00
_cell.angle_beta   90.00
_cell.angle_gamma   90.00
#
_symmetry.space_group_name_H-M   'P 1'
#
loop_
_entity.id
_entity.type
_entity.pdbx_description
1 polymer ?
#
loop_
_entity_poly.entity_id
_entity_poly.type
_entity_poly.pdbx_seq_one_letter_code
_entity_poly.pdbx_strand_id
1 'polypeptide(L)'
;MPQKLSIRGRRTITVWIVLAIATIAATGCGDTDSGEDQRVPASTDVTQLIPKGLSWRTYQGIDLPVAAQGPRLIEGAIASDFDRSPVGAALAAIHATVRMSVAPDGQWASVGQSMIAPGRGRDTWATARAQISITTPATDMAPRILGYLVRAYTDTEAQVQTYSTYPDRSITRNTATVIWATDGWRLRLPDAVTESPVTAVDSVPNDIVALPKP
;
A
#
# COMPACT_ATOMS: atom_id res chain seq x y z
N MET A 1 7.76 9.13 68.24
CA MET A 1 6.70 8.19 68.68
C MET A 1 6.03 7.59 67.45
N PRO A 2 6.27 6.31 67.10
CA PRO A 2 5.43 5.59 66.14
C PRO A 2 4.55 4.55 66.84
N GLN A 3 3.24 4.66 66.67
CA GLN A 3 2.28 3.69 67.18
C GLN A 3 2.01 2.62 66.13
N LYS A 4 2.24 1.37 66.54
CA LYS A 4 1.93 0.12 65.85
C LYS A 4 0.43 0.01 65.57
N LEU A 5 0.06 -0.52 64.41
CA LEU A 5 -0.91 -1.61 64.38
C LEU A 5 -0.45 -2.67 63.37
N SER A 6 -0.57 -3.90 63.82
CA SER A 6 -0.04 -5.12 63.26
C SER A 6 -1.23 -6.04 62.96
N ILE A 7 -0.92 -7.15 62.27
CA ILE A 7 -1.53 -8.49 62.40
C ILE A 7 -2.36 -8.97 61.19
N ARG A 8 -1.66 -9.83 60.42
CA ARG A 8 -1.99 -11.19 59.91
C ARG A 8 -3.17 -11.34 58.92
N GLY A 9 -3.15 -12.29 58.00
CA GLY A 9 -2.31 -13.50 57.85
C GLY A 9 -2.28 -13.96 56.38
N ARG A 10 -1.14 -14.48 55.89
CA ARG A 10 -0.81 -15.91 55.77
C ARG A 10 -1.95 -16.77 55.21
N ARG A 11 -1.75 -17.24 53.98
CA ARG A 11 -2.02 -18.64 53.59
C ARG A 11 -1.16 -19.03 52.38
N THR A 12 -0.02 -19.66 52.69
CA THR A 12 0.72 -20.55 51.80
C THR A 12 -0.02 -21.88 51.71
N ILE A 13 -0.30 -22.38 50.50
CA ILE A 13 -0.45 -23.83 50.24
C ILE A 13 0.20 -24.14 48.89
N THR A 14 1.33 -24.84 48.98
CA THR A 14 1.99 -25.58 47.90
C THR A 14 1.37 -26.97 47.86
N VAL A 15 0.91 -27.46 46.71
CA VAL A 15 0.85 -28.92 46.43
C VAL A 15 1.12 -29.17 44.95
N TRP A 16 2.04 -30.10 44.73
CA TRP A 16 2.50 -30.68 43.48
C TRP A 16 1.49 -31.64 42.87
N ILE A 17 1.43 -31.71 41.54
CA ILE A 17 1.00 -32.91 40.82
C ILE A 17 2.06 -33.25 39.76
N VAL A 18 2.63 -34.44 39.93
CA VAL A 18 3.48 -35.19 38.99
C VAL A 18 2.58 -36.15 38.19
N LEU A 19 3.10 -36.67 37.06
CA LEU A 19 2.62 -37.77 36.20
C LEU A 19 1.73 -37.32 35.01
N ALA A 20 1.88 -37.77 33.76
CA ALA A 20 2.58 -38.93 33.20
C ALA A 20 2.93 -38.70 31.69
N ILE A 21 3.80 -39.59 31.21
CA ILE A 21 4.45 -39.69 29.89
C ILE A 21 3.48 -39.90 28.72
N ALA A 22 3.77 -39.28 27.57
CA ALA A 22 3.56 -39.89 26.24
C ALA A 22 4.53 -39.27 25.22
N THR A 23 5.67 -39.94 25.01
CA THR A 23 6.52 -39.76 23.83
C THR A 23 5.79 -40.31 22.60
N ILE A 24 5.39 -39.42 21.68
CA ILE A 24 5.06 -39.80 20.31
C ILE A 24 6.17 -39.26 19.43
N ALA A 25 7.08 -40.16 19.04
CA ALA A 25 7.96 -39.94 17.91
C ALA A 25 7.11 -40.08 16.65
N ALA A 26 6.71 -38.95 16.05
CA ALA A 26 6.24 -38.94 14.68
C ALA A 26 7.41 -38.48 13.79
N THR A 27 8.12 -39.45 13.24
CA THR A 27 8.94 -39.28 12.04
C THR A 27 8.01 -38.89 10.89
N GLY A 28 7.82 -37.59 10.71
CA GLY A 28 7.21 -37.03 9.51
C GLY A 28 8.30 -36.70 8.50
N CYS A 29 8.68 -37.69 7.68
CA CYS A 29 9.24 -37.40 6.36
C CYS A 29 8.09 -36.83 5.52
N GLY A 30 7.94 -35.51 5.57
CA GLY A 30 7.14 -34.75 4.63
C GLY A 30 8.08 -34.22 3.56
N ASP A 31 7.94 -34.83 2.40
CA ASP A 31 8.60 -34.55 1.12
C ASP A 31 8.92 -33.05 0.93
N THR A 32 10.19 -32.76 0.68
CA THR A 32 10.61 -31.46 0.17
C THR A 32 10.17 -31.40 -1.29
N ASP A 33 8.96 -30.91 -1.55
CA ASP A 33 8.64 -30.49 -2.89
C ASP A 33 7.66 -29.32 -2.97
N SER A 34 8.03 -28.39 -3.85
CA SER A 34 7.16 -27.44 -4.53
C SER A 34 6.57 -26.29 -3.72
N GLY A 35 7.45 -25.38 -3.35
CA GLY A 35 7.14 -23.95 -3.31
C GLY A 35 8.10 -23.20 -4.21
N GLU A 36 8.20 -23.60 -5.49
CA GLU A 36 8.76 -22.74 -6.51
C GLU A 36 8.04 -21.40 -6.39
N ASP A 37 8.80 -20.39 -5.92
CA ASP A 37 8.48 -18.97 -6.01
C ASP A 37 8.16 -18.73 -7.49
N GLN A 38 6.89 -18.89 -7.86
CA GLN A 38 6.41 -18.67 -9.21
C GLN A 38 6.31 -17.16 -9.44
N ARG A 39 7.42 -16.48 -9.19
CA ARG A 39 7.72 -15.17 -9.74
C ARG A 39 7.92 -15.42 -11.22
N VAL A 40 6.87 -15.13 -11.98
CA VAL A 40 6.92 -15.05 -13.44
C VAL A 40 8.19 -14.29 -13.84
N PRO A 41 8.95 -14.78 -14.85
CA PRO A 41 10.18 -14.14 -15.28
C PRO A 41 9.94 -12.67 -15.63
N ALA A 42 10.91 -11.85 -15.24
CA ALA A 42 11.02 -10.45 -15.63
C ALA A 42 11.22 -10.33 -17.15
N SER A 43 10.14 -10.42 -17.91
CA SER A 43 10.08 -9.90 -19.28
C SER A 43 8.63 -9.74 -19.72
N THR A 44 7.84 -8.98 -18.97
CA THR A 44 6.71 -8.32 -19.62
C THR A 44 7.32 -7.33 -20.62
N ASP A 45 7.05 -7.54 -21.91
CA ASP A 45 7.36 -6.54 -22.92
C ASP A 45 6.79 -5.19 -22.45
N VAL A 46 7.64 -4.17 -22.29
CA VAL A 46 7.26 -2.86 -21.77
C VAL A 46 6.13 -2.25 -22.59
N THR A 47 6.01 -2.60 -23.88
CA THR A 47 4.90 -2.13 -24.71
C THR A 47 3.53 -2.65 -24.25
N GLN A 48 3.45 -3.84 -23.64
CA GLN A 48 2.21 -4.35 -23.04
C GLN A 48 1.83 -3.61 -21.75
N LEU A 49 2.79 -2.91 -21.14
CA LEU A 49 2.57 -2.09 -19.96
C LEU A 49 2.15 -0.66 -20.29
N ILE A 50 2.08 -0.25 -21.57
CA ILE A 50 1.65 1.10 -21.96
C ILE A 50 0.13 1.24 -21.83
N PRO A 51 -0.38 2.22 -21.04
CA PRO A 51 -1.82 2.48 -20.95
C PRO A 51 -2.43 2.89 -22.29
N LYS A 52 -3.61 2.36 -22.59
CA LYS A 52 -4.32 2.68 -23.84
C LYS A 52 -5.29 3.83 -23.59
N GLY A 53 -5.35 4.78 -24.53
CA GLY A 53 -6.25 5.93 -24.40
C GLY A 53 -5.94 6.80 -23.18
N LEU A 54 -4.65 7.02 -22.92
CA LEU A 54 -4.19 7.84 -21.80
C LEU A 54 -4.79 9.26 -21.90
N SER A 55 -5.41 9.67 -20.81
CA SER A 55 -5.93 11.01 -20.55
C SER A 55 -5.60 11.40 -19.12
N TRP A 56 -5.88 12.64 -18.73
CA TRP A 56 -5.52 13.15 -17.42
C TRP A 56 -6.72 13.82 -16.74
N ARG A 57 -6.84 13.62 -15.43
CA ARG A 57 -7.85 14.29 -14.61
C ARG A 57 -7.24 14.84 -13.33
N THR A 58 -7.47 16.11 -13.06
CA THR A 58 -6.97 16.77 -11.85
C THR A 58 -7.75 16.32 -10.61
N TYR A 59 -7.02 16.03 -9.54
CA TYR A 59 -7.54 15.82 -8.20
C TYR A 59 -6.67 16.56 -7.20
N GLN A 60 -7.25 17.53 -6.49
CA GLN A 60 -6.56 18.32 -5.45
C GLN A 60 -5.22 18.91 -5.95
N GLY A 61 -5.22 19.42 -7.19
CA GLY A 61 -4.07 20.07 -7.82
C GLY A 61 -3.06 19.13 -8.48
N ILE A 62 -3.26 17.81 -8.37
CA ILE A 62 -2.40 16.80 -8.98
C ILE A 62 -3.15 16.14 -10.12
N ASP A 63 -2.56 16.13 -11.31
CA ASP A 63 -3.14 15.41 -12.45
C ASP A 63 -2.82 13.93 -12.37
N LEU A 64 -3.87 13.12 -12.48
CA LEU A 64 -3.79 11.66 -12.42
C LEU A 64 -4.13 11.03 -13.77
N PRO A 65 -3.42 9.95 -14.15
CA PRO A 65 -3.63 9.27 -15.43
C PRO A 65 -4.94 8.47 -15.42
N VAL A 66 -5.75 8.63 -16.45
CA VAL A 66 -6.94 7.80 -16.72
C VAL A 66 -6.74 7.11 -18.07
N ALA A 67 -6.99 5.81 -18.13
CA ALA A 67 -6.82 5.02 -19.34
C ALA A 67 -7.96 4.00 -19.50
N ALA A 68 -7.95 3.26 -20.61
CA ALA A 68 -8.92 2.18 -20.85
C ALA A 68 -8.90 1.12 -19.74
N GLN A 69 -7.72 0.90 -19.13
CA GLN A 69 -7.51 -0.02 -18.00
C GLN A 69 -7.95 0.53 -16.63
N GLY A 70 -8.52 1.74 -16.61
CA GLY A 70 -9.09 2.38 -15.43
C GLY A 70 -8.40 3.70 -15.04
N PRO A 71 -8.94 4.38 -14.03
CA PRO A 71 -10.24 4.09 -13.42
C PRO A 71 -11.39 4.40 -14.38
N ARG A 72 -12.38 3.51 -14.49
CA ARG A 72 -13.61 3.77 -15.24
C ARG A 72 -14.68 4.46 -14.38
N LEU A 73 -14.59 4.34 -13.06
CA LEU A 73 -15.48 5.01 -12.12
C LEU A 73 -14.68 5.97 -11.21
N ILE A 74 -15.10 7.24 -11.18
CA ILE A 74 -14.58 8.25 -10.25
C ILE A 74 -15.75 8.94 -9.55
N GLU A 75 -15.85 8.73 -8.24
CA GLU A 75 -16.89 9.29 -7.37
C GLU A 75 -16.24 10.09 -6.25
N GLY A 76 -16.22 11.42 -6.38
CA GLY A 76 -15.51 12.30 -5.46
C GLY A 76 -14.03 11.94 -5.33
N ALA A 77 -13.62 11.54 -4.12
CA ALA A 77 -12.25 11.12 -3.84
C ALA A 77 -11.93 9.69 -4.26
N ILE A 78 -12.93 8.88 -4.63
CA ILE A 78 -12.73 7.46 -4.94
C ILE A 78 -12.50 7.27 -6.43
N ALA A 79 -11.49 6.48 -6.77
CA ALA A 79 -11.26 5.95 -8.11
C ALA A 79 -11.31 4.43 -8.03
N SER A 80 -12.08 3.80 -8.92
CA SER A 80 -12.32 2.35 -8.93
C SER A 80 -12.59 1.84 -10.35
N ASP A 81 -12.92 0.55 -10.48
CA ASP A 81 -13.08 -0.16 -11.75
C ASP A 81 -11.81 -0.07 -12.62
N PHE A 82 -10.73 -0.62 -12.06
CA PHE A 82 -9.47 -0.86 -12.74
C PHE A 82 -9.44 -2.31 -13.25
N ASP A 83 -8.81 -2.53 -14.40
CA ASP A 83 -8.59 -3.88 -14.91
C ASP A 83 -7.74 -4.71 -13.95
N ARG A 84 -8.05 -6.00 -13.85
CA ARG A 84 -7.18 -7.01 -13.23
C ARG A 84 -6.00 -7.36 -14.14
N SER A 85 -5.16 -6.36 -14.39
CA SER A 85 -3.99 -6.40 -15.26
C SER A 85 -2.82 -5.62 -14.64
N PRO A 86 -1.57 -5.80 -15.12
CA PRO A 86 -0.43 -5.01 -14.64
C PRO A 86 -0.63 -3.50 -14.77
N VAL A 87 -1.22 -3.06 -15.88
CA VAL A 87 -1.50 -1.63 -16.15
C VAL A 87 -2.58 -1.11 -15.20
N GLY A 88 -3.67 -1.85 -15.02
CA GLY A 88 -4.74 -1.49 -14.10
C GLY A 88 -4.24 -1.42 -12.64
N ALA A 89 -3.36 -2.33 -12.24
CA ALA A 89 -2.73 -2.33 -10.93
C ALA A 89 -1.82 -1.11 -10.73
N ALA A 90 -1.03 -0.73 -11.74
CA ALA A 90 -0.19 0.45 -11.71
C ALA A 90 -1.00 1.75 -11.58
N LEU A 91 -2.07 1.89 -12.38
CA LEU A 91 -2.97 3.04 -12.30
C LEU A 91 -3.69 3.10 -10.96
N ALA A 92 -4.12 1.96 -10.41
CA ALA A 92 -4.72 1.87 -9.09
C ALA A 92 -3.74 2.30 -8.00
N ALA A 93 -2.47 1.87 -8.06
CA ALA A 93 -1.44 2.27 -7.11
C ALA A 93 -1.20 3.79 -7.13
N ILE A 94 -1.07 4.38 -8.33
CA ILE A 94 -0.91 5.83 -8.52
C ILE A 94 -2.11 6.58 -7.90
N HIS A 95 -3.33 6.19 -8.26
CA HIS A 95 -4.54 6.84 -7.78
C HIS A 95 -4.69 6.71 -6.27
N ALA A 96 -4.52 5.52 -5.71
CA ALA A 96 -4.67 5.28 -4.28
C ALA A 96 -3.63 6.05 -3.47
N THR A 97 -2.35 6.03 -3.86
CA THR A 97 -1.29 6.77 -3.16
C THR A 97 -1.55 8.27 -3.17
N VAL A 98 -1.88 8.86 -4.32
CA VAL A 98 -2.13 10.31 -4.38
C VAL A 98 -3.40 10.67 -3.62
N ARG A 99 -4.52 9.96 -3.86
CA ARG A 99 -5.79 10.26 -3.19
C ARG A 99 -5.69 10.06 -1.68
N MET A 100 -4.95 9.07 -1.21
CA MET A 100 -4.65 8.87 0.23
C MET A 100 -3.89 10.07 0.82
N SER A 101 -2.95 10.65 0.06
CA SER A 101 -2.07 11.71 0.53
C SER A 101 -2.75 13.07 0.60
N VAL A 102 -3.57 13.41 -0.40
CA VAL A 102 -4.12 14.77 -0.55
C VAL A 102 -5.64 14.86 -0.41
N ALA A 103 -6.33 13.77 -0.04
CA ALA A 103 -7.78 13.85 0.19
C ALA A 103 -8.13 14.89 1.26
N PRO A 104 -9.14 15.75 1.03
CA PRO A 104 -9.55 16.76 1.99
C PRO A 104 -10.26 16.13 3.20
N ASP A 105 -10.46 16.95 4.23
CA ASP A 105 -10.99 16.53 5.54
C ASP A 105 -12.31 15.74 5.46
N GLY A 106 -13.20 16.12 4.54
CA GLY A 106 -14.48 15.45 4.35
C GLY A 106 -14.44 14.17 3.51
N GLN A 107 -13.28 13.79 2.96
CA GLN A 107 -13.19 12.69 1.98
C GLN A 107 -12.15 11.63 2.34
N TRP A 108 -11.13 11.94 3.15
CA TRP A 108 -10.05 10.97 3.43
C TRP A 108 -10.55 9.65 4.01
N ALA A 109 -11.62 9.67 4.83
CA ALA A 109 -12.19 8.46 5.42
C ALA A 109 -12.74 7.50 4.34
N SER A 110 -13.44 8.04 3.33
CA SER A 110 -13.90 7.23 2.18
C SER A 110 -12.74 6.65 1.38
N VAL A 111 -11.65 7.40 1.18
CA VAL A 111 -10.44 6.90 0.50
C VAL A 111 -9.87 5.71 1.26
N GLY A 112 -9.74 5.84 2.58
CA GLY A 112 -9.30 4.75 3.44
C GLY A 112 -10.16 3.49 3.31
N GLN A 113 -11.48 3.66 3.29
CA GLN A 113 -12.40 2.54 3.24
C GLN A 113 -12.41 1.83 1.88
N SER A 114 -12.39 2.59 0.78
CA SER A 114 -12.61 2.05 -0.56
C SER A 114 -11.32 1.77 -1.34
N MET A 115 -10.23 2.46 -1.03
CA MET A 115 -8.99 2.38 -1.83
C MET A 115 -7.80 1.76 -1.07
N ILE A 116 -7.92 1.57 0.25
CA ILE A 116 -6.86 0.97 1.07
C ILE A 116 -7.34 -0.39 1.58
N ALA A 117 -6.46 -1.39 1.47
CA ALA A 117 -6.71 -2.72 1.97
C ALA A 117 -6.93 -2.70 3.50
N PRO A 118 -7.90 -3.47 4.03
CA PRO A 118 -8.05 -3.61 5.47
C PRO A 118 -6.80 -4.24 6.09
N GLY A 119 -6.42 -3.77 7.28
CA GLY A 119 -5.24 -4.25 8.00
C GLY A 119 -4.68 -3.19 8.95
N ARG A 120 -3.69 -3.58 9.76
CA ARG A 120 -3.08 -2.72 10.78
C ARG A 120 -2.45 -1.46 10.18
N GLY A 121 -1.85 -1.59 8.99
CA GLY A 121 -1.32 -0.45 8.24
C GLY A 121 -2.38 0.61 7.92
N ARG A 122 -3.58 0.21 7.50
CA ARG A 122 -4.70 1.13 7.25
C ARG A 122 -5.18 1.81 8.53
N ASP A 123 -5.32 1.05 9.61
CA ASP A 123 -5.83 1.58 10.88
C ASP A 123 -4.84 2.58 11.50
N THR A 124 -3.54 2.30 11.37
CA THR A 124 -2.45 3.20 11.77
C THR A 124 -2.47 4.47 10.92
N TRP A 125 -2.59 4.34 9.60
CA TRP A 125 -2.73 5.48 8.71
C TRP A 125 -3.96 6.33 9.04
N ALA A 126 -5.12 5.72 9.28
CA ALA A 126 -6.35 6.46 9.60
C ALA A 126 -6.21 7.26 10.90
N THR A 127 -5.58 6.68 11.92
CA THR A 127 -5.30 7.35 13.19
C THR A 127 -4.38 8.55 12.98
N ALA A 128 -3.30 8.39 12.21
CA ALA A 128 -2.38 9.49 11.89
C ALA A 128 -3.05 10.56 11.01
N ARG A 129 -3.79 10.14 9.98
CA ARG A 129 -4.46 11.02 9.01
C ARG A 129 -5.52 11.89 9.67
N ALA A 130 -6.20 11.41 10.71
CA ALA A 130 -7.18 12.17 11.48
C ALA A 130 -6.59 13.39 12.22
N GLN A 131 -5.26 13.44 12.40
CA GLN A 131 -4.56 14.57 13.03
C GLN A 131 -4.12 15.66 12.02
N ILE A 132 -4.39 15.45 10.74
CA ILE A 132 -3.96 16.32 9.65
C ILE A 132 -5.19 16.97 9.02
N SER A 133 -5.18 18.29 8.85
CA SER A 133 -6.21 19.02 8.11
C SER A 133 -5.71 19.42 6.73
N ILE A 134 -6.48 19.09 5.70
CA ILE A 134 -6.27 19.50 4.30
C ILE A 134 -7.56 20.15 3.81
N THR A 135 -7.51 21.46 3.64
CA THR A 135 -8.65 22.30 3.22
C THR A 135 -8.46 22.93 1.85
N THR A 136 -7.23 22.92 1.32
CA THR A 136 -6.88 23.51 0.02
C THR A 136 -6.14 22.52 -0.87
N PRO A 137 -6.37 22.55 -2.19
CA PRO A 137 -5.59 21.78 -3.16
C PRO A 137 -4.09 22.08 -3.09
N ALA A 138 -3.25 21.16 -3.57
CA ALA A 138 -1.86 21.44 -3.83
C ALA A 138 -1.73 22.44 -5.00
N THR A 139 -0.92 23.48 -4.83
CA THR A 139 -0.65 24.46 -5.90
C THR A 139 0.83 24.42 -6.28
N ASP A 140 1.67 25.04 -5.47
CA ASP A 140 3.05 25.38 -5.85
C ASP A 140 4.04 24.24 -5.66
N MET A 141 3.60 23.16 -5.01
CA MET A 141 4.41 21.97 -4.72
C MET A 141 3.79 20.69 -5.29
N ALA A 142 2.78 20.82 -6.17
CA ALA A 142 2.12 19.67 -6.76
C ALA A 142 3.10 18.88 -7.65
N PRO A 143 3.29 17.57 -7.41
CA PRO A 143 4.13 16.76 -8.26
C PRO A 143 3.51 16.54 -9.64
N ARG A 144 4.35 16.45 -10.67
CA ARG A 144 4.00 15.87 -11.97
C ARG A 144 4.43 14.41 -12.00
N ILE A 145 3.47 13.50 -12.18
CA ILE A 145 3.74 12.08 -12.40
C ILE A 145 4.40 11.91 -13.77
N LEU A 146 5.52 11.20 -13.80
CA LEU A 146 6.32 10.94 -15.00
C LEU A 146 6.04 9.57 -15.61
N GLY A 147 5.74 8.59 -14.78
CA GLY A 147 5.60 7.20 -15.22
C GLY A 147 5.66 6.21 -14.07
N TYR A 148 5.71 4.93 -14.42
CA TYR A 148 5.82 3.84 -13.45
C TYR A 148 6.64 2.65 -13.93
N LEU A 149 7.01 1.79 -12.98
CA LEU A 149 7.49 0.42 -13.19
C LEU A 149 6.59 -0.55 -12.42
N VAL A 150 6.27 -1.68 -13.04
CA VAL A 150 5.67 -2.83 -12.35
C VAL A 150 6.81 -3.78 -11.98
N ARG A 151 7.15 -3.87 -10.70
CA ARG A 151 8.27 -4.70 -10.21
C ARG A 151 7.89 -6.15 -10.02
N ALA A 152 6.64 -6.40 -9.66
CA ALA A 152 6.07 -7.72 -9.51
C ALA A 152 4.56 -7.63 -9.80
N TYR A 153 4.02 -8.69 -10.39
CA TYR A 153 2.60 -8.80 -10.66
C TYR A 153 2.15 -10.26 -10.60
N THR A 154 1.05 -10.47 -9.88
CA THR A 154 0.14 -11.60 -10.02
C THR A 154 -1.27 -11.04 -10.24
N ASP A 155 -2.24 -11.90 -10.54
CA ASP A 155 -3.63 -11.47 -10.59
C ASP A 155 -4.16 -11.00 -9.21
N THR A 156 -3.50 -11.32 -8.10
CA THR A 156 -3.92 -10.92 -6.75
C THR A 156 -3.09 -9.81 -6.12
N GLU A 157 -1.90 -9.49 -6.64
CA GLU A 157 -0.98 -8.53 -6.05
C GLU A 157 -0.07 -7.87 -7.09
N ALA A 158 0.26 -6.60 -6.91
CA ALA A 158 1.28 -5.94 -7.70
C ALA A 158 2.14 -4.98 -6.87
N GLN A 159 3.45 -4.95 -7.13
CA GLN A 159 4.36 -3.94 -6.61
C GLN A 159 4.70 -2.94 -7.72
N VAL A 160 4.46 -1.67 -7.44
CA VAL A 160 4.57 -0.57 -8.41
C VAL A 160 5.51 0.49 -7.87
N GLN A 161 6.37 1.01 -8.73
CA GLN A 161 7.17 2.20 -8.46
C GLN A 161 6.68 3.35 -9.33
N THR A 162 6.21 4.43 -8.72
CA THR A 162 5.76 5.64 -9.42
C THR A 162 6.85 6.70 -9.33
N TYR A 163 7.20 7.30 -10.46
CA TYR A 163 8.17 8.38 -10.54
C TYR A 163 7.45 9.72 -10.72
N SER A 164 7.84 10.72 -9.94
CA SER A 164 7.28 12.06 -10.00
C SER A 164 8.37 13.11 -9.92
N THR A 165 8.18 14.25 -10.59
CA THR A 165 9.03 15.43 -10.45
C THR A 165 8.27 16.57 -9.77
N TYR A 166 9.00 17.41 -9.05
CA TYR A 166 8.48 18.60 -8.38
C TYR A 166 8.95 19.89 -9.08
N PRO A 167 8.35 21.05 -8.76
CA PRO A 167 8.74 22.34 -9.35
C PRO A 167 10.22 22.72 -9.14
N ASP A 168 10.85 22.23 -8.08
CA ASP A 168 12.29 22.38 -7.82
C ASP A 168 13.18 21.45 -8.66
N ARG A 169 12.57 20.64 -9.55
CA ARG A 169 13.18 19.61 -10.39
C ARG A 169 13.70 18.38 -9.64
N SER A 170 13.42 18.27 -8.34
CA SER A 170 13.67 17.02 -7.62
C SER A 170 12.80 15.90 -8.19
N ILE A 171 13.32 14.67 -8.14
CA ILE A 171 12.61 13.48 -8.59
C ILE A 171 12.44 12.55 -7.39
N THR A 172 11.26 11.99 -7.26
CA THR A 172 10.96 10.98 -6.24
C THR A 172 10.46 9.71 -6.87
N ARG A 173 10.72 8.61 -6.18
CA ARG A 173 10.14 7.29 -6.42
C ARG A 173 9.26 6.94 -5.24
N ASN A 174 7.98 6.70 -5.48
CA ASN A 174 7.07 6.08 -4.52
C ASN A 174 6.96 4.58 -4.83
N THR A 175 7.24 3.72 -3.85
CA THR A 175 6.99 2.27 -3.94
C THR A 175 5.68 1.94 -3.23
N ALA A 176 4.76 1.33 -3.95
CA ALA A 176 3.45 0.93 -3.46
C ALA A 176 3.17 -0.53 -3.80
N THR A 177 2.43 -1.21 -2.93
CA THR A 177 1.85 -2.53 -3.24
C THR A 177 0.34 -2.42 -3.28
N VAL A 178 -0.29 -2.97 -4.32
CA VAL A 178 -1.75 -3.13 -4.38
C VAL A 178 -2.12 -4.59 -4.34
N ILE A 179 -3.25 -4.92 -3.71
CA ILE A 179 -3.82 -6.26 -3.66
C ILE A 179 -5.21 -6.25 -4.31
N TRP A 180 -5.58 -7.34 -4.96
CA TRP A 180 -6.91 -7.50 -5.54
C TRP A 180 -7.90 -7.91 -4.45
N ALA A 181 -8.89 -7.07 -4.18
CA ALA A 181 -10.04 -7.36 -3.35
C ALA A 181 -11.26 -7.72 -4.21
N THR A 182 -12.37 -8.08 -3.57
CA THR A 182 -13.63 -8.43 -4.26
C THR A 182 -14.16 -7.33 -5.17
N ASP A 183 -13.84 -6.06 -4.87
CA ASP A 183 -14.28 -4.85 -5.58
C ASP A 183 -13.15 -4.18 -6.38
N GLY A 184 -11.97 -4.80 -6.49
CA GLY A 184 -10.85 -4.31 -7.30
C GLY A 184 -9.54 -4.10 -6.52
N TRP A 185 -8.58 -3.45 -7.16
CA TRP A 185 -7.26 -3.15 -6.57
C TRP A 185 -7.36 -2.19 -5.37
N ARG A 186 -6.68 -2.54 -4.27
CA ARG A 186 -6.55 -1.70 -3.07
C ARG A 186 -5.10 -1.56 -2.65
N LEU A 187 -4.69 -0.38 -2.21
CA LEU A 187 -3.35 -0.11 -1.68
C LEU A 187 -3.14 -0.87 -0.37
N ARG A 188 -2.10 -1.70 -0.32
CA ARG A 188 -1.63 -2.33 0.92
C ARG A 188 -0.60 -1.44 1.58
N LEU A 189 -0.95 -0.93 2.76
CA LEU A 189 0.00 -0.26 3.65
C LEU A 189 0.72 -1.29 4.52
N PRO A 190 2.02 -1.12 4.79
CA PRO A 190 2.75 -2.03 5.65
C PRO A 190 2.27 -1.92 7.10
N ASP A 191 2.27 -3.02 7.84
CA ASP A 191 1.87 -3.05 9.26
C ASP A 191 2.85 -2.29 10.17
N ALA A 192 4.11 -2.16 9.72
CA ALA A 192 5.14 -1.34 10.34
C ALA A 192 5.93 -0.62 9.24
N VAL A 193 6.17 0.69 9.43
CA VAL A 193 6.99 1.48 8.50
C VAL A 193 8.46 1.31 8.91
N THR A 194 9.17 0.42 8.22
CA THR A 194 10.62 0.22 8.41
C THR A 194 11.46 1.07 7.47
N GLU A 195 10.87 1.50 6.35
CA GLU A 195 11.50 2.33 5.32
C GLU A 195 10.49 3.36 4.79
N SER A 196 10.98 4.49 4.29
CA SER A 196 10.11 5.48 3.65
C SER A 196 9.62 4.95 2.30
N PRO A 197 8.29 4.90 2.05
CA PRO A 197 7.77 4.49 0.75
C PRO A 197 8.09 5.50 -0.36
N VAL A 198 8.46 6.73 -0.01
CA VAL A 198 8.89 7.78 -0.95
C VAL A 198 10.37 8.07 -0.72
N THR A 199 11.17 7.96 -1.77
CA THR A 199 12.61 8.27 -1.75
C THR A 199 12.96 9.23 -2.86
N ALA A 200 13.82 10.22 -2.58
CA ALA A 200 14.45 11.03 -3.62
C ALA A 200 15.38 10.16 -4.49
N VAL A 201 15.44 10.46 -5.78
CA VAL A 201 16.32 9.78 -6.75
C VAL A 201 16.93 10.80 -7.69
N ASP A 202 18.13 10.52 -8.20
CA ASP A 202 18.84 11.45 -9.10
C ASP A 202 18.31 11.41 -10.54
N SER A 203 17.66 10.32 -10.94
CA SER A 203 17.14 10.14 -12.29
C SER A 203 15.97 9.15 -12.36
N VAL A 204 15.25 9.20 -13.48
CA VAL A 204 14.24 8.21 -13.84
C VAL A 204 14.89 7.08 -14.63
N PRO A 205 14.57 5.81 -14.36
CA PRO A 205 15.05 4.68 -15.16
C PRO A 205 14.66 4.78 -16.64
N ASN A 206 15.49 4.23 -17.53
CA ASN A 206 15.21 4.26 -18.98
C ASN A 206 14.09 3.29 -19.40
N ASP A 207 13.77 2.32 -18.56
CA ASP A 207 12.75 1.28 -18.78
C ASP A 207 11.38 1.64 -18.19
N ILE A 208 11.18 2.88 -17.72
CA ILE A 208 9.86 3.28 -17.22
C ILE A 208 8.80 3.22 -18.31
N VAL A 209 7.58 2.90 -17.90
CA VAL A 209 6.40 3.21 -18.69
C VAL A 209 6.13 4.70 -18.52
N ALA A 210 6.49 5.47 -19.54
CA ALA A 210 6.25 6.91 -19.55
C ALA A 210 4.75 7.22 -19.59
N LEU A 211 4.34 8.19 -18.78
CA LEU A 211 3.01 8.79 -18.81
C LEU A 211 3.16 10.22 -19.34
N PRO A 212 3.22 10.42 -20.66
CA PRO A 212 3.30 11.75 -21.21
C PRO A 212 2.01 12.51 -20.91
N LYS A 213 2.15 13.73 -20.39
CA LYS A 213 1.08 14.71 -20.51
C LYS A 213 1.06 15.25 -21.95
N PRO A 214 -0.13 15.54 -22.50
CA PRO A 214 -0.26 16.30 -23.74
C PRO A 214 0.52 17.62 -23.68
#